data_AF-A0A2D1U0G1-F1
#
_entry.id   AF-A0A2D1U0G1-F1
#
_cell.length_a   1.000
_cell.length_b   1.000
_cell.length_c   1.000
_cell.angle_alpha   90.00
_cell.angle_beta   90.00
_cell.angle_gamma   90.00
#
_symmetry.space_group_name_H-M   'P 1'
#
loop_
_entity.id
_entity.type
_entity.pdbx_description
1 polymer ?
#
loop_
_entity_poly.entity_id
_entity_poly.type
_entity_poly.pdbx_seq_one_letter_code
_entity_poly.pdbx_strand_id
1 'polypeptide(L)'
;MYIHNFKFVKRSKSKPKYLVGYQPLDGYNAYHQPKKNPLLFTIYDPVKELYHTFEYNGTSSRFGDIVKDLIYTVRNVIRQPASNY
;
A
#
# COMPACT_ATOMS: atom_id res chain seq x y z
N MET A 1 1.85 8.91 10.82
CA MET A 1 1.44 9.88 9.77
C MET A 1 0.30 9.24 8.98
N TYR A 2 -0.84 9.91 8.91
CA TYR A 2 -1.95 9.53 8.04
C TYR A 2 -1.78 10.28 6.72
N ILE A 3 -1.81 9.55 5.61
CA ILE A 3 -1.75 10.12 4.28
C ILE A 3 -2.86 9.42 3.51
N HIS A 4 -3.84 10.18 3.02
CA HIS A 4 -4.88 9.70 2.10
C HIS A 4 -5.52 8.37 2.56
N ASN A 5 -6.38 8.38 3.58
CA ASN A 5 -7.06 7.19 4.12
C ASN A 5 -6.15 6.04 4.60
N PHE A 6 -4.82 6.13 4.49
CA PHE A 6 -3.88 5.08 4.87
C PHE A 6 -3.01 5.50 6.04
N LYS A 7 -2.85 4.56 6.97
CA LYS A 7 -1.87 4.62 8.05
C LYS A 7 -0.74 3.67 7.72
N PHE A 8 0.50 4.16 7.70
CA PHE A 8 1.66 3.27 7.55
C PHE A 8 1.78 2.35 8.76
N VAL A 9 1.88 1.04 8.52
CA VAL A 9 2.04 0.03 9.57
C VAL A 9 3.50 -0.41 9.63
N LYS A 10 4.05 -0.89 8.51
CA LYS A 10 5.43 -1.39 8.46
C LYS A 10 5.99 -1.50 7.04
N ARG A 11 7.31 -1.67 6.97
CA ARG A 11 8.06 -2.06 5.77
C ARG A 11 8.79 -3.38 6.00
N SER A 12 8.97 -4.19 4.97
CA SER A 12 9.62 -5.49 5.03
C SER A 12 10.29 -5.84 3.70
N LYS A 13 11.46 -6.47 3.74
CA LYS A 13 12.09 -7.09 2.56
C LYS A 13 11.37 -8.39 2.16
N SER A 14 10.88 -9.14 3.15
CA SER A 14 10.16 -10.38 2.91
C SER A 14 8.71 -10.09 2.51
N LYS A 15 8.24 -10.77 1.46
CA LYS A 15 6.83 -10.75 1.03
C LYS A 15 5.93 -11.23 2.18
N PRO A 16 4.93 -10.44 2.59
CA PRO A 16 3.99 -10.87 3.62
C PRO A 16 3.24 -12.17 3.23
N LYS A 17 2.89 -12.97 4.23
CA LYS A 17 2.11 -14.20 4.06
C LYS A 17 0.63 -13.86 3.83
N TYR A 18 -0.11 -14.77 3.19
CA TYR A 18 -1.57 -14.67 2.97
C TYR A 18 -2.02 -13.45 2.16
N LEU A 19 -1.24 -13.10 1.14
CA LEU A 19 -1.56 -12.02 0.22
C LEU A 19 -2.42 -12.54 -0.93
N VAL A 20 -3.54 -11.88 -1.18
CA VAL A 20 -4.28 -12.01 -2.44
C VAL A 20 -3.81 -10.86 -3.33
N GLY A 21 -3.19 -11.21 -4.45
CA GLY A 21 -2.71 -10.24 -5.42
C GLY A 21 -3.86 -9.61 -6.18
N TYR A 22 -3.77 -8.30 -6.42
CA TYR A 22 -4.62 -7.59 -7.35
C TYR A 22 -3.83 -7.27 -8.62
N GLN A 23 -4.50 -7.37 -9.76
CA GLN A 23 -3.89 -7.15 -11.07
C GLN A 23 -3.27 -5.73 -11.12
N PRO A 24 -2.09 -5.57 -11.73
CA PRO A 24 -1.36 -4.32 -11.69
C PRO A 24 -2.13 -3.18 -12.38
N LEU A 25 -2.34 -2.09 -11.62
CA LEU A 25 -2.53 -0.76 -12.18
C LEU A 25 -1.17 -0.06 -12.15
N ASP A 26 -0.76 0.51 -13.27
CA ASP A 26 0.50 1.27 -13.43
C ASP A 26 1.77 0.51 -13.01
N GLY A 27 1.81 -0.81 -13.20
CA GLY A 27 2.99 -1.63 -12.89
C GLY A 27 3.23 -1.90 -11.40
N TYR A 28 2.29 -1.52 -10.52
CA TYR A 28 2.38 -1.81 -9.10
C TYR A 28 1.68 -3.12 -8.73
N ASN A 29 2.39 -3.96 -7.98
CA ASN A 29 1.78 -5.13 -7.35
C ASN A 29 1.18 -4.73 -6.01
N ALA A 30 -0.14 -4.58 -5.99
CA ALA A 30 -0.92 -4.36 -4.77
C ALA A 30 -1.50 -5.69 -4.26
N TYR A 31 -1.62 -5.79 -2.94
CA TYR A 31 -2.04 -6.99 -2.26
C TYR A 31 -2.98 -6.64 -1.10
N HIS A 32 -3.91 -7.54 -0.80
CA HIS A 32 -4.75 -7.46 0.39
C HIS A 32 -4.58 -8.69 1.28
N GLN A 33 -4.79 -8.53 2.59
CA GLN A 33 -4.56 -9.58 3.61
C GLN A 33 -5.87 -10.04 4.30
N PRO A 34 -6.78 -10.74 3.58
CA PRO A 34 -8.12 -11.06 4.12
C PRO A 34 -8.06 -11.90 5.40
N LYS A 35 -7.10 -12.82 5.46
CA LYS A 35 -6.97 -13.79 6.57
C LYS A 35 -6.39 -13.19 7.85
N LYS A 36 -5.78 -12.00 7.77
CA LYS A 36 -5.15 -11.35 8.92
C LYS A 36 -5.95 -10.13 9.37
N ASN A 37 -6.21 -9.22 8.43
CA ASN A 37 -7.05 -8.04 8.64
C ASN A 37 -7.43 -7.51 7.25
N PRO A 38 -8.73 -7.45 6.91
CA PRO A 38 -9.19 -6.99 5.59
C PRO A 38 -8.84 -5.52 5.29
N LEU A 39 -8.53 -4.73 6.31
CA LEU A 39 -8.09 -3.34 6.18
C LEU A 39 -6.58 -3.21 5.88
N LEU A 40 -5.83 -4.33 5.89
CA LEU A 40 -4.40 -4.30 5.57
C LEU A 40 -4.15 -4.48 4.08
N PHE A 41 -3.53 -3.47 3.51
CA PHE A 41 -3.09 -3.44 2.13
C PHE A 41 -1.57 -3.37 2.08
N THR A 42 -0.98 -4.13 1.16
CA THR A 42 0.45 -4.12 0.93
C THR A 42 0.72 -3.75 -0.51
N ILE A 43 1.71 -2.90 -0.75
CA ILE A 43 2.23 -2.64 -2.08
C ILE A 43 3.72 -3.03 -2.12
N TYR A 44 4.17 -3.55 -3.25
CA TYR A 44 5.59 -3.71 -3.52
C TYR A 44 6.14 -2.43 -4.16
N ASP A 45 7.16 -1.83 -3.55
CA ASP A 45 7.95 -0.74 -4.13
C ASP A 45 9.16 -1.35 -4.85
N PRO A 46 9.19 -1.37 -6.20
CA PRO A 46 10.28 -1.95 -6.95
C PRO A 46 11.58 -1.12 -6.89
N VAL A 47 11.54 0.16 -6.49
CA VAL A 47 12.75 0.99 -6.40
C VAL A 47 13.54 0.71 -5.15
N LYS A 48 12.86 0.56 -4.02
CA LYS A 48 13.49 0.25 -2.74
C LYS A 48 13.59 -1.26 -2.49
N GLU A 49 12.97 -2.07 -3.36
CA GLU A 49 12.81 -3.52 -3.21
C GLU A 49 12.18 -3.90 -1.86
N LEU A 50 11.13 -3.18 -1.46
CA LEU A 50 10.46 -3.34 -0.18
C LEU A 50 8.94 -3.50 -0.33
N TYR A 51 8.36 -4.28 0.56
CA TYR A 51 6.92 -4.33 0.78
C TYR A 51 6.53 -3.30 1.84
N HIS A 52 5.59 -2.42 1.50
CA HIS A 52 5.00 -1.46 2.42
C HIS A 52 3.59 -1.89 2.75
N THR A 53 3.30 -2.05 4.05
CA THR A 53 1.98 -2.40 4.55
C THR A 53 1.32 -1.19 5.20
N PHE A 54 0.07 -0.95 4.81
CA PHE A 54 -0.78 0.11 5.28
C PHE A 54 -2.08 -0.45 5.83
N GLU A 55 -2.64 0.27 6.79
CA GLU A 55 -3.99 0.06 7.29
C GLU A 55 -4.89 1.12 6.69
N TYR A 56 -5.94 0.68 6.01
CA TYR A 56 -6.96 1.54 5.43
C TYR A 56 -7.97 1.98 6.49
N ASN A 57 -8.19 3.29 6.57
CA ASN A 57 -9.10 3.97 7.49
C ASN A 57 -10.08 4.89 6.74
N GLY A 58 -10.21 4.71 5.42
CA GLY A 58 -11.14 5.48 4.60
C GLY A 58 -12.55 4.90 4.58
N THR A 59 -13.47 5.61 3.93
CA THR A 59 -14.90 5.26 3.87
C THR A 59 -15.27 4.40 2.67
N SER A 60 -14.46 4.38 1.61
CA SER A 60 -14.72 3.53 0.44
C SER A 60 -14.58 2.05 0.79
N SER A 61 -15.60 1.24 0.46
CA SER A 61 -15.58 -0.21 0.57
C SER A 61 -15.24 -0.90 -0.76
N ARG A 62 -15.16 -0.13 -1.87
CA ARG A 62 -14.85 -0.67 -3.19
C ARG A 62 -13.36 -0.91 -3.29
N PHE A 63 -12.98 -2.18 -3.35
CA PHE A 63 -11.58 -2.61 -3.40
C PHE A 63 -10.73 -1.87 -4.43
N GLY A 64 -11.24 -1.67 -5.65
CA GLY A 64 -10.52 -0.95 -6.71
C GLY A 64 -10.22 0.51 -6.37
N ASP A 65 -11.12 1.20 -5.68
CA ASP A 65 -10.92 2.59 -5.27
C ASP A 65 -9.88 2.69 -4.15
N ILE A 66 -9.92 1.74 -3.21
CA ILE A 66 -8.91 1.62 -2.14
C ILE A 66 -7.51 1.40 -2.74
N VAL A 67 -7.39 0.52 -3.74
CA VAL A 67 -6.09 0.25 -4.40
C VAL A 67 -5.57 1.46 -5.18
N LYS A 68 -6.44 2.22 -5.86
CA LYS A 68 -6.04 3.46 -6.54
C LYS A 68 -5.46 4.48 -5.56
N ASP A 69 -6.14 4.67 -4.43
CA ASP A 69 -5.71 5.60 -3.37
C ASP A 69 -4.38 5.15 -2.71
N LEU A 70 -4.18 3.83 -2.57
CA LEU A 70 -2.93 3.25 -2.07
C LEU A 70 -1.76 3.54 -3.02
N ILE A 71 -1.95 3.32 -4.32
CA ILE A 71 -0.93 3.59 -5.34
C ILE A 71 -0.58 5.08 -5.34
N TYR A 72 -1.59 5.95 -5.27
CA TYR A 72 -1.39 7.39 -5.18
C TYR A 72 -0.54 7.76 -3.95
N THR A 73 -0.87 7.22 -2.77
CA THR A 73 -0.14 7.44 -1.51
C THR A 73 1.34 7.09 -1.65
N VAL A 74 1.63 5.94 -2.25
CA VAL A 74 3.01 5.44 -2.36
C VAL A 74 3.80 6.24 -3.38
N ARG A 75 3.21 6.53 -4.55
CA ARG A 75 3.85 7.35 -5.60
C ARG A 75 4.14 8.76 -5.12
N ASN A 76 3.15 9.41 -4.54
CA ASN A 76 3.22 10.85 -4.29
C ASN A 76 3.75 11.20 -2.91
N VAL A 77 3.84 10.26 -1.96
CA VAL A 77 4.25 10.61 -0.58
C VAL A 77 5.43 9.79 -0.09
N ILE A 78 5.57 8.53 -0.50
CA ILE A 78 6.67 7.66 -0.06
C ILE A 78 7.86 7.69 -1.01
N ARG A 79 7.59 7.84 -2.31
CA ARG A 79 8.62 7.98 -3.34
C ARG A 79 9.07 9.42 -3.54
N GLN A 80 8.40 10.41 -2.95
CA GLN A 80 8.98 11.74 -2.87
C GLN A 80 10.30 11.64 -2.09
N PRO A 81 11.41 12.19 -2.61
CA PRO A 81 12.60 12.39 -1.79
C PRO A 81 12.14 13.19 -0.57
N ALA A 82 12.66 12.88 0.62
CA ALA A 82 12.43 13.72 1.79
C ALA A 82 12.76 15.15 1.34
N SER A 83 11.74 16.00 1.27
CA SER A 83 11.94 17.38 0.85
C SER A 83 12.96 17.95 1.83
N ASN A 84 14.16 18.24 1.33
CA ASN A 84 15.18 18.95 2.08
C ASN A 84 14.61 20.35 2.36
N TYR A 85 13.94 20.50 3.50
CA TYR A 85 13.67 21.77 4.15
C TYR A 85 14.44 21.79 5.45
#